data_AF-A0A6P0VQ49-F1
#
_entry.id   AF-A0A6P0VQ49-F1
#
_cell.length_a   1.000
_cell.length_b   1.000
_cell.length_c   1.000
_cell.angle_alpha   90.00
_cell.angle_beta   90.00
_cell.angle_gamma   90.00
#
_symmetry.space_group_name_H-M   'P 1'
#
loop_
_entity.id
_entity.type
_entity.pdbx_description
1 polymer ?
#
loop_
_entity_poly.entity_id
_entity_poly.type
_entity_poly.pdbx_seq_one_letter_code
_entity_poly.pdbx_strand_id
1 'polypeptide(L)'
;MSQKDVELAGKIARLISHFPEEWQEYQDWLRDIISSQSVLEKHHPTWQTTLIFRWRLFYFVIYVAGVIFFNQLLKKLKSFFWERGSWKAGIFSQRYAIVTQPILLDRYRYILQRTATLLAVAELTLGGIAAVTGILLAFYYRPTALGAYESLTMIVNEVAYGTLILSLHNIARNALIVLALIQIVVMFLGRQFLPSWLTGWISGIFLTLTAIGLSWSAIVLTWEQTGFWRFKLELSIVASIPLVGSALRDILSGGGGISSITLQHMYTLHSYVLAIAAILLSIIHLTALIFQEQNWKPEGTRFSFAKLCSESPSHEDSASI
;
A
#
# COMPACT_ATOMS: atom_id res chain seq x y z
N MET A 1 1.00 26.96 -29.41
CA MET A 1 2.06 26.49 -28.50
C MET A 1 3.36 27.23 -28.81
N SER A 2 4.27 27.39 -27.84
CA SER A 2 5.58 28.02 -28.09
C SER A 2 6.57 27.02 -28.69
N GLN A 3 7.32 27.41 -29.71
CA GLN A 3 8.35 26.59 -30.37
C GLN A 3 9.40 26.04 -29.38
N LYS A 4 9.62 26.76 -28.26
CA LYS A 4 10.51 26.36 -27.17
C LYS A 4 10.06 25.09 -26.42
N ASP A 5 8.75 24.87 -26.30
CA ASP A 5 8.19 23.72 -25.58
C ASP A 5 8.40 22.40 -26.37
N VAL A 6 8.29 22.47 -27.70
CA VAL A 6 8.56 21.35 -28.62
C VAL A 6 10.04 21.00 -28.64
N GLU A 7 10.90 22.00 -28.67
CA GLU A 7 12.35 21.80 -28.62
C GLU A 7 12.78 21.12 -27.30
N LEU A 8 12.16 21.51 -26.18
CA LEU A 8 12.39 20.89 -24.88
C LEU A 8 11.98 19.42 -24.87
N ALA A 9 10.78 19.10 -25.38
CA ALA A 9 10.32 17.71 -25.50
C ALA A 9 11.22 16.86 -26.40
N GLY A 10 11.71 17.42 -27.52
CA GLY A 10 12.66 16.76 -28.41
C GLY A 10 14.06 16.55 -27.81
N LYS A 11 14.51 17.43 -26.90
CA LYS A 11 15.74 17.22 -26.11
C LYS A 11 15.56 16.10 -25.09
N ILE A 12 14.41 16.04 -24.42
CA ILE A 12 14.07 14.97 -23.46
C ILE A 12 13.97 13.62 -24.18
N ALA A 13 13.31 13.56 -25.35
CA ALA A 13 13.20 12.31 -26.12
C ALA A 13 14.56 11.73 -26.53
N ARG A 14 15.50 12.58 -26.97
CA ARG A 14 16.88 12.17 -27.30
C ARG A 14 17.70 11.73 -26.09
N LEU A 15 17.45 12.32 -24.93
CA LEU A 15 18.07 11.87 -23.68
C LEU A 15 17.56 10.46 -23.35
N ILE A 16 16.24 10.24 -23.43
CA ILE A 16 15.60 9.00 -23.03
C ILE A 16 15.86 7.85 -24.01
N SER A 17 16.15 8.14 -25.29
CA SER A 17 16.50 7.11 -26.28
C SER A 17 17.80 6.35 -26.00
N HIS A 18 18.63 6.81 -25.05
CA HIS A 18 19.87 6.15 -24.64
C HIS A 18 19.68 5.14 -23.49
N PHE A 19 18.46 4.96 -22.99
CA PHE A 19 18.18 4.07 -21.86
C PHE A 19 17.87 2.61 -22.31
N PRO A 20 18.04 1.61 -21.42
CA PRO A 20 17.83 0.18 -21.71
C PRO A 20 16.42 -0.16 -22.26
N GLU A 21 16.23 -1.33 -22.86
CA GLU A 21 14.93 -1.80 -23.41
C GLU A 21 13.77 -1.73 -22.40
N GLU A 22 14.07 -1.88 -21.10
CA GLU A 22 13.14 -1.72 -19.98
C GLU A 22 12.46 -0.34 -19.94
N TRP A 23 13.02 0.66 -20.62
CA TRP A 23 12.53 2.04 -20.68
C TRP A 23 11.74 2.37 -21.95
N GLN A 24 11.53 1.40 -22.85
CA GLN A 24 10.78 1.59 -24.10
C GLN A 24 9.35 2.09 -23.86
N GLU A 25 8.68 1.59 -22.81
CA GLU A 25 7.33 2.03 -22.45
C GLU A 25 7.26 3.56 -22.14
N TYR A 26 8.30 4.11 -21.49
CA TYR A 26 8.38 5.55 -21.23
C TYR A 26 8.71 6.36 -22.48
N GLN A 27 9.49 5.79 -23.41
CA GLN A 27 9.76 6.41 -24.71
C GLN A 27 8.49 6.49 -25.55
N ASP A 28 7.69 5.42 -25.56
CA ASP A 28 6.41 5.37 -26.27
C ASP A 28 5.39 6.32 -25.64
N TRP A 29 5.30 6.38 -24.31
CA TRP A 29 4.42 7.32 -23.63
C TRP A 29 4.81 8.79 -23.89
N LEU A 30 6.11 9.11 -23.94
CA LEU A 30 6.56 10.45 -24.34
C LEU A 30 6.23 10.74 -25.80
N ARG A 31 6.39 9.75 -26.69
CA ARG A 31 6.03 9.87 -28.10
C ARG A 31 4.54 10.13 -28.27
N ASP A 32 3.69 9.53 -27.44
CA ASP A 32 2.24 9.77 -27.40
C ASP A 32 1.87 11.16 -26.88
N ILE A 33 2.60 11.68 -25.90
CA ILE A 33 2.43 13.06 -25.45
C ILE A 33 2.78 14.02 -26.59
N ILE A 34 3.90 13.80 -27.28
CA ILE A 34 4.34 14.62 -28.41
C ILE A 34 3.37 14.51 -29.60
N SER A 35 2.95 13.29 -29.96
CA SER A 35 2.08 13.03 -31.12
C SER A 35 0.67 13.58 -30.92
N SER A 36 0.19 13.66 -29.66
CA SER A 36 -1.12 14.21 -29.33
C SER A 36 -1.25 15.72 -29.56
N GLN A 37 -0.15 16.42 -29.87
CA GLN A 37 -0.14 17.86 -30.14
C GLN A 37 -1.12 18.25 -31.25
N SER A 38 -1.00 17.62 -32.42
CA SER A 38 -1.81 17.98 -33.60
C SER A 38 -3.30 17.76 -33.37
N VAL A 39 -3.64 16.75 -32.57
CA VAL A 39 -5.01 16.42 -32.17
C VAL A 39 -5.56 17.47 -31.20
N LEU A 40 -4.76 17.92 -30.23
CA LEU A 40 -5.15 18.92 -29.24
C LEU A 40 -5.28 20.33 -29.85
N GLU A 41 -4.47 20.67 -30.86
CA GLU A 41 -4.58 21.94 -31.59
C GLU A 41 -5.86 22.01 -32.45
N LYS A 42 -6.41 20.86 -32.85
CA LYS A 42 -7.65 20.78 -33.63
C LYS A 42 -8.93 20.98 -32.81
N HIS A 43 -8.91 20.60 -31.52
CA HIS A 43 -10.12 20.56 -30.68
C HIS A 43 -10.16 21.63 -29.59
N HIS A 44 -9.05 22.32 -29.29
CA HIS A 44 -8.97 23.28 -28.19
C HIS A 44 -8.33 24.62 -28.59
N PRO A 45 -8.72 25.73 -27.94
CA PRO A 45 -8.02 27.01 -28.04
C PRO A 45 -6.54 26.88 -27.65
N THR A 46 -5.68 27.66 -28.30
CA THR A 46 -4.21 27.59 -28.19
C THR A 46 -3.67 27.71 -26.77
N TRP A 47 -4.33 28.47 -25.89
CA TRP A 47 -3.93 28.58 -24.49
C TRP A 47 -4.24 27.31 -23.68
N GLN A 48 -5.38 26.65 -23.96
CA GLN A 48 -5.76 25.37 -23.33
C GLN A 48 -4.84 24.25 -23.81
N THR A 49 -4.58 24.16 -25.11
CA THR A 49 -3.66 23.16 -25.69
C THR A 49 -2.27 23.27 -25.07
N THR A 50 -1.76 24.50 -24.92
CA THR A 50 -0.44 24.74 -24.33
C THR A 50 -0.41 24.33 -22.85
N LEU A 51 -1.48 24.63 -22.10
CA LEU A 51 -1.57 24.27 -20.68
C LEU A 51 -1.69 22.75 -20.48
N ILE A 52 -2.56 22.08 -21.24
CA ILE A 52 -2.74 20.62 -21.20
C ILE A 52 -1.43 19.90 -21.57
N PHE A 53 -0.77 20.34 -22.63
CA PHE A 53 0.50 19.76 -23.07
C PHE A 53 1.60 19.92 -22.01
N ARG A 54 1.73 21.12 -21.43
CA ARG A 54 2.71 21.39 -20.36
C ARG A 54 2.45 20.55 -19.11
N TRP A 55 1.19 20.39 -18.71
CA TRP A 55 0.85 19.55 -17.57
C TRP A 55 1.16 18.07 -17.81
N ARG A 56 0.87 17.56 -19.00
CA ARG A 56 1.20 16.17 -19.37
C ARG A 56 2.71 15.94 -19.41
N LEU A 57 3.47 16.88 -19.98
CA LEU A 57 4.93 16.80 -20.02
C LEU A 57 5.54 16.94 -18.60
N PHE A 58 5.01 17.83 -17.77
CA PHE A 58 5.43 17.99 -16.39
C PHE A 58 5.16 16.73 -15.55
N TYR A 59 3.95 16.17 -15.68
CA TYR A 59 3.60 14.91 -15.04
C TYR A 59 4.52 13.77 -15.48
N PHE A 60 4.81 13.66 -16.78
CA PHE A 60 5.77 12.71 -17.33
C PHE A 60 7.14 12.83 -16.67
N VAL A 61 7.70 14.05 -16.61
CA VAL A 61 9.02 14.30 -16.04
C VAL A 61 9.06 13.95 -14.54
N ILE A 62 8.05 14.35 -13.78
CA ILE A 62 7.95 14.02 -12.34
C ILE A 62 7.82 12.52 -12.14
N TYR A 63 6.96 11.86 -12.91
CA TYR A 63 6.75 10.42 -12.81
C TYR A 63 8.03 9.64 -13.10
N VAL A 64 8.70 9.94 -14.21
CA VAL A 64 9.96 9.29 -14.59
C VAL A 64 11.06 9.57 -13.56
N ALA A 65 11.21 10.82 -13.11
CA ALA A 65 12.18 11.15 -12.07
C ALA A 65 11.89 10.43 -10.75
N GLY A 66 10.61 10.32 -10.38
CA GLY A 66 10.15 9.58 -9.21
C GLY A 66 10.44 8.08 -9.31
N VAL A 67 10.19 7.46 -10.47
CA VAL A 67 10.52 6.05 -10.73
C VAL A 67 12.03 5.81 -10.71
N ILE A 68 12.83 6.69 -11.32
CA ILE A 68 14.30 6.61 -11.28
C ILE A 68 14.80 6.71 -9.83
N PHE A 69 14.32 7.72 -9.09
CA PHE A 69 14.68 7.94 -7.70
C PHE A 69 14.28 6.75 -6.83
N PHE A 70 13.06 6.23 -7.00
CA PHE A 70 12.55 5.09 -6.26
C PHE A 70 13.34 3.81 -6.61
N ASN A 71 13.67 3.59 -7.87
CA ASN A 71 14.51 2.47 -8.30
C ASN A 71 15.94 2.57 -7.76
N GLN A 72 16.53 3.77 -7.71
CA GLN A 72 17.83 3.99 -7.10
C GLN A 72 17.77 3.79 -5.58
N LEU A 73 16.72 4.29 -4.92
CA LEU A 73 16.48 4.09 -3.50
C LEU A 73 16.29 2.61 -3.17
N LEU A 74 15.50 1.87 -3.96
CA LEU A 74 15.32 0.44 -3.83
C LEU A 74 16.62 -0.32 -4.05
N LYS A 75 17.43 0.04 -5.05
CA LYS A 75 18.75 -0.56 -5.26
C LYS A 75 19.67 -0.31 -4.07
N LYS A 76 19.66 0.90 -3.51
CA LYS A 76 20.46 1.29 -2.34
C LYS A 76 19.99 0.61 -1.05
N LEU A 77 18.68 0.49 -0.85
CA LEU A 77 18.09 -0.27 0.25
C LEU A 77 18.40 -1.76 0.09
N LYS A 78 18.23 -2.31 -1.12
CA LYS A 78 18.56 -3.70 -1.42
C LYS A 78 20.04 -3.97 -1.19
N SER A 79 20.96 -3.12 -1.62
CA SER A 79 22.40 -3.29 -1.35
C SER A 79 22.71 -3.16 0.14
N PHE A 80 22.09 -2.21 0.84
CA PHE A 80 22.24 -2.01 2.28
C PHE A 80 21.75 -3.22 3.11
N PHE A 81 20.63 -3.83 2.72
CA PHE A 81 20.10 -5.03 3.37
C PHE A 81 20.80 -6.32 2.91
N TRP A 82 21.32 -6.36 1.69
CA TRP A 82 22.03 -7.52 1.11
C TRP A 82 23.47 -7.66 1.58
N GLU A 83 24.19 -6.56 1.83
CA GLU A 83 25.54 -6.59 2.44
C GLU A 83 25.54 -7.17 3.87
N ARG A 84 24.39 -7.18 4.55
CA ARG A 84 24.24 -7.76 5.90
C ARG A 84 23.66 -9.18 5.92
N GLY A 85 23.36 -9.76 4.74
CA GLY A 85 22.61 -11.01 4.57
C GLY A 85 23.37 -12.15 3.88
N SER A 86 24.71 -12.14 3.89
CA SER A 86 25.53 -13.25 3.38
C SER A 86 25.60 -14.43 4.36
N TRP A 87 24.48 -15.07 4.69
CA TRP A 87 24.48 -16.37 5.36
C TRP A 87 23.38 -17.30 4.81
N LYS A 88 23.83 -18.36 4.14
CA LYS A 88 23.12 -19.63 3.87
C LYS A 88 22.12 -19.68 2.70
N ALA A 89 22.61 -19.44 1.48
CA ALA A 89 21.96 -19.99 0.27
C ALA A 89 22.19 -21.52 0.09
N GLY A 90 23.02 -22.16 0.92
CA GLY A 90 23.38 -23.59 0.78
C GLY A 90 22.67 -24.60 1.69
N ILE A 91 21.81 -24.17 2.63
CA ILE A 91 21.28 -25.08 3.67
C ILE A 91 19.77 -25.36 3.54
N PHE A 92 19.04 -24.61 2.70
CA PHE A 92 17.58 -24.77 2.58
C PHE A 92 17.09 -25.39 1.25
N SER A 93 17.99 -25.76 0.33
CA SER A 93 17.59 -26.24 -1.00
C SER A 93 17.33 -27.76 -1.11
N GLN A 94 17.58 -28.56 -0.05
CA GLN A 94 17.64 -30.02 -0.20
C GLN A 94 16.54 -30.86 0.47
N ARG A 95 15.47 -30.29 1.04
CA ARG A 95 14.49 -31.10 1.82
C ARG A 95 13.00 -30.84 1.59
N TYR A 96 12.55 -30.63 0.35
CA TYR A 96 11.11 -30.71 0.04
C TYR A 96 10.82 -31.40 -1.30
N ALA A 97 11.39 -32.58 -1.53
CA ALA A 97 10.80 -33.55 -2.46
C ALA A 97 9.83 -34.44 -1.67
N ILE A 98 8.74 -33.85 -1.15
CA ILE A 98 7.59 -34.61 -0.67
C ILE A 98 6.59 -34.60 -1.82
N VAL A 99 6.36 -35.78 -2.40
CA VAL A 99 5.35 -36.05 -3.43
C VAL A 99 4.01 -35.51 -2.97
N THR A 100 3.71 -34.30 -3.39
CA THR A 100 2.39 -33.68 -3.33
C THR A 100 2.11 -33.26 -4.77
N GLN A 101 0.97 -33.69 -5.30
CA GLN A 101 0.63 -33.48 -6.70
C GLN A 101 0.80 -31.99 -7.05
N PRO A 102 1.62 -31.61 -8.05
CA PRO A 102 1.96 -30.20 -8.33
C PRO A 102 0.71 -29.32 -8.51
N ILE A 103 -0.37 -29.92 -9.03
CA ILE A 103 -1.68 -29.29 -9.24
C ILE A 103 -2.33 -28.78 -7.93
N LEU A 104 -2.23 -29.53 -6.82
CA LEU A 104 -2.88 -29.16 -5.55
C LEU A 104 -2.16 -27.98 -4.88
N LEU A 105 -0.83 -27.95 -4.96
CA LEU A 105 -0.02 -26.85 -4.44
C LEU A 105 -0.22 -25.56 -5.25
N ASP A 106 -0.31 -25.67 -6.57
CA ASP A 106 -0.58 -24.52 -7.44
C ASP A 106 -1.98 -23.95 -7.20
N ARG A 107 -2.99 -24.81 -7.04
CA ARG A 107 -4.35 -24.40 -6.68
C ARG A 107 -4.39 -23.69 -5.32
N TYR A 108 -3.73 -24.25 -4.30
CA TYR A 108 -3.66 -23.67 -2.96
C TYR A 108 -3.02 -22.26 -2.98
N ARG A 109 -1.89 -22.11 -3.68
CA ARG A 109 -1.19 -20.82 -3.80
C ARG A 109 -2.03 -19.80 -4.57
N TYR A 110 -2.66 -20.22 -5.66
CA TYR A 110 -3.55 -19.36 -6.44
C TYR A 110 -4.71 -18.83 -5.59
N ILE A 111 -5.35 -19.70 -4.80
CA ILE A 111 -6.44 -19.29 -3.90
C ILE A 111 -5.92 -18.27 -2.88
N LEU A 112 -4.79 -18.53 -2.23
CA LEU A 112 -4.24 -17.59 -1.24
C LEU A 112 -3.81 -16.25 -1.83
N GLN A 113 -3.28 -16.23 -3.05
CA GLN A 113 -2.95 -14.99 -3.77
C GLN A 113 -4.22 -14.18 -4.07
N ARG A 114 -5.25 -14.83 -4.62
CA ARG A 114 -6.55 -14.19 -4.86
C ARG A 114 -7.18 -13.67 -3.57
N THR A 115 -7.15 -14.46 -2.51
CA THR A 115 -7.65 -14.04 -1.19
C THR A 115 -6.88 -12.83 -0.67
N ALA A 116 -5.55 -12.79 -0.80
CA ALA A 116 -4.74 -11.65 -0.39
C ALA A 116 -5.10 -10.37 -1.17
N THR A 117 -5.32 -10.47 -2.48
CA THR A 117 -5.75 -9.32 -3.30
C THR A 117 -7.15 -8.85 -2.88
N LEU A 118 -8.10 -9.77 -2.66
CA LEU A 118 -9.46 -9.43 -2.20
C LEU A 118 -9.47 -8.78 -0.82
N LEU A 119 -8.64 -9.26 0.10
CA LEU A 119 -8.46 -8.66 1.42
C LEU A 119 -7.87 -7.24 1.30
N ALA A 120 -6.87 -7.02 0.45
CA ALA A 120 -6.31 -5.69 0.23
C ALA A 120 -7.32 -4.70 -0.38
N VAL A 121 -8.22 -5.16 -1.26
CA VAL A 121 -9.34 -4.33 -1.75
C VAL A 121 -10.29 -3.97 -0.60
N ALA A 122 -10.61 -4.93 0.26
CA ALA A 122 -11.46 -4.68 1.43
C ALA A 122 -10.79 -3.71 2.42
N GLU A 123 -9.49 -3.84 2.68
CA GLU A 123 -8.71 -2.92 3.51
C GLU A 123 -8.74 -1.49 2.97
N LEU A 124 -8.46 -1.29 1.67
CA LEU A 124 -8.54 0.03 1.04
C LEU A 124 -9.96 0.62 1.16
N THR A 125 -10.98 -0.21 0.95
CA THR A 125 -12.38 0.21 1.05
C THR A 125 -12.74 0.65 2.48
N LEU A 126 -12.36 -0.16 3.49
CA LEU A 126 -12.58 0.16 4.90
C LEU A 126 -11.79 1.39 5.34
N GLY A 127 -10.54 1.52 4.88
CA GLY A 127 -9.72 2.72 5.08
C GLY A 127 -10.40 3.96 4.50
N GLY A 128 -10.93 3.87 3.28
CA GLY A 128 -11.69 4.94 2.64
C GLY A 128 -12.95 5.33 3.42
N ILE A 129 -13.74 4.34 3.88
CA ILE A 129 -14.93 4.58 4.71
C ILE A 129 -14.52 5.29 6.02
N ALA A 130 -13.49 4.79 6.70
CA ALA A 130 -12.97 5.38 7.93
C ALA A 130 -12.47 6.82 7.70
N ALA A 131 -11.75 7.08 6.61
CA ALA A 131 -11.26 8.41 6.28
C ALA A 131 -12.42 9.40 6.03
N VAL A 132 -13.39 9.03 5.19
CA VAL A 132 -14.54 9.89 4.88
C VAL A 132 -15.37 10.17 6.14
N THR A 133 -15.73 9.13 6.89
CA THR A 133 -16.49 9.30 8.14
C THR A 133 -15.70 10.07 9.19
N GLY A 134 -14.38 9.90 9.27
CA GLY A 134 -13.50 10.65 10.16
C GLY A 134 -13.47 12.14 9.84
N ILE A 135 -13.41 12.49 8.56
CA ILE A 135 -13.50 13.88 8.09
C ILE A 135 -14.86 14.48 8.47
N LEU A 136 -15.96 13.73 8.32
CA LEU A 136 -17.28 14.20 8.73
C LEU A 136 -17.36 14.47 10.24
N LEU A 137 -16.77 13.61 11.07
CA LEU A 137 -16.69 13.80 12.52
C LEU A 137 -15.80 15.01 12.89
N ALA A 138 -14.73 15.23 12.15
CA ALA A 138 -13.78 16.32 12.36
C ALA A 138 -14.40 17.73 12.26
N PHE A 139 -15.51 17.90 11.56
CA PHE A 139 -16.24 19.18 11.52
C PHE A 139 -16.84 19.59 12.87
N TYR A 140 -17.13 18.62 13.74
CA TYR A 140 -17.81 18.85 15.02
C TYR A 140 -16.92 18.57 16.23
N TYR A 141 -15.92 17.69 16.09
CA TYR A 141 -15.08 17.26 17.19
C TYR A 141 -14.11 18.36 17.68
N ARG A 142 -14.03 18.57 19.00
CA ARG A 142 -13.15 19.56 19.64
C ARG A 142 -12.03 18.87 20.44
N PRO A 143 -10.77 18.84 19.97
CA PRO A 143 -9.68 18.11 20.63
C PRO A 143 -9.11 18.86 21.84
N THR A 144 -9.95 19.19 22.83
CA THR A 144 -9.55 19.84 24.09
C THR A 144 -10.12 19.08 25.29
N ALA A 145 -9.48 19.17 26.46
CA ALA A 145 -9.90 18.41 27.64
C ALA A 145 -11.32 18.75 28.10
N LEU A 146 -11.79 19.97 27.85
CA LEU A 146 -13.15 20.39 28.14
C LEU A 146 -14.13 20.07 27.00
N GLY A 147 -13.66 20.07 25.75
CA GLY A 147 -14.53 19.98 24.57
C GLY A 147 -14.65 18.59 23.95
N ALA A 148 -13.71 17.66 24.18
CA ALA A 148 -13.65 16.38 23.48
C ALA A 148 -14.89 15.52 23.76
N TYR A 149 -15.14 15.23 25.03
CA TYR A 149 -16.31 14.44 25.46
C TYR A 149 -17.64 15.13 25.12
N GLU A 150 -17.73 16.44 25.35
CA GLU A 150 -18.93 17.24 25.06
C GLU A 150 -19.25 17.23 23.56
N SER A 151 -18.25 17.41 22.70
CA SER A 151 -18.44 17.38 21.25
C SER A 151 -18.84 16.00 20.73
N LEU A 152 -18.35 14.91 21.33
CA LEU A 152 -18.80 13.56 20.98
C LEU A 152 -20.25 13.31 21.39
N THR A 153 -20.65 13.80 22.57
CA THR A 153 -22.03 13.70 23.04
C THR A 153 -22.98 14.49 22.14
N MET A 154 -22.57 15.68 21.68
CA MET A 154 -23.28 16.47 20.68
C MET A 154 -23.40 15.73 19.34
N ILE A 155 -22.31 15.12 18.84
CA ILE A 155 -22.34 14.32 17.60
C ILE A 155 -23.37 13.19 17.71
N VAL A 156 -23.41 12.49 18.85
CA VAL A 156 -24.32 11.35 19.04
C VAL A 156 -25.78 11.80 19.11
N ASN A 157 -26.07 12.88 19.84
CA ASN A 157 -27.45 13.24 20.21
C ASN A 157 -28.08 14.34 19.34
N GLU A 158 -27.27 15.25 18.78
CA GLU A 158 -27.77 16.48 18.15
C GLU A 158 -27.49 16.54 16.64
N VAL A 159 -26.40 15.92 16.17
CA VAL A 159 -26.05 15.92 14.75
C VAL A 159 -26.88 14.88 13.99
N ALA A 160 -27.52 15.30 12.89
CA ALA A 160 -28.27 14.41 12.02
C ALA A 160 -27.38 13.25 11.52
N TYR A 161 -27.83 12.01 11.75
CA TYR A 161 -27.06 10.79 11.45
C TYR A 161 -25.69 10.68 12.14
N GLY A 162 -25.40 11.50 13.16
CA GLY A 162 -24.08 11.52 13.81
C GLY A 162 -23.73 10.19 14.48
N THR A 163 -24.70 9.53 15.13
CA THR A 163 -24.53 8.16 15.64
C THR A 163 -24.18 7.17 14.54
N LEU A 164 -24.86 7.23 13.39
CA LEU A 164 -24.57 6.35 12.24
C LEU A 164 -23.14 6.57 11.72
N ILE A 165 -22.74 7.83 11.53
CA ILE A 165 -21.39 8.19 11.05
C ILE A 165 -20.32 7.69 12.03
N LEU A 166 -20.52 7.93 13.33
CA LEU A 166 -19.59 7.48 14.37
C LEU A 166 -19.52 5.95 14.45
N SER A 167 -20.65 5.26 14.35
CA SER A 167 -20.70 3.80 14.31
C SER A 167 -19.99 3.25 13.08
N LEU A 168 -20.21 3.81 11.89
CA LEU A 168 -19.52 3.41 10.66
C LEU A 168 -18.01 3.61 10.78
N HIS A 169 -17.57 4.74 11.33
CA HIS A 169 -16.15 5.01 11.56
C HIS A 169 -15.51 3.95 12.46
N ASN A 170 -16.16 3.64 13.59
CA ASN A 170 -15.68 2.64 14.54
C ASN A 170 -15.67 1.21 13.98
N ILE A 171 -16.72 0.83 13.25
CA ILE A 171 -16.82 -0.50 12.62
C ILE A 171 -15.75 -0.63 11.53
N ALA A 172 -15.60 0.38 10.66
CA ALA A 172 -14.62 0.36 9.59
C ALA A 172 -13.18 0.25 10.14
N ARG A 173 -12.84 1.04 11.17
CA ARG A 173 -11.54 0.97 11.84
C ARG A 173 -11.26 -0.40 12.46
N ASN A 174 -12.23 -0.97 13.19
CA ASN A 174 -12.04 -2.26 13.85
C ASN A 174 -11.91 -3.40 12.82
N ALA A 175 -12.74 -3.38 11.77
CA ALA A 175 -12.67 -4.33 10.67
C ALA A 175 -11.34 -4.23 9.92
N LEU A 176 -10.82 -3.02 9.67
CA LEU A 176 -9.54 -2.80 9.02
C LEU A 176 -8.39 -3.51 9.75
N ILE A 177 -8.35 -3.43 11.09
CA ILE A 177 -7.30 -4.08 11.89
C ILE A 177 -7.41 -5.60 11.80
N VAL A 178 -8.63 -6.14 11.92
CA VAL A 178 -8.86 -7.59 11.83
C VAL A 178 -8.45 -8.11 10.45
N LEU A 179 -8.86 -7.43 9.37
CA LEU A 179 -8.49 -7.84 8.02
C LEU A 179 -6.98 -7.70 7.77
N ALA A 180 -6.33 -6.63 8.24
CA ALA A 180 -4.89 -6.46 8.13
C ALA A 180 -4.11 -7.58 8.85
N LEU A 181 -4.57 -8.04 10.02
CA LEU A 181 -3.96 -9.18 10.69
C LEU A 181 -4.18 -10.49 9.92
N ILE A 182 -5.38 -10.72 9.39
CA ILE A 182 -5.67 -11.89 8.53
C ILE A 182 -4.81 -11.84 7.27
N GLN A 183 -4.61 -10.67 6.68
CA GLN A 183 -3.79 -10.46 5.49
C GLN A 183 -2.36 -10.92 5.71
N ILE A 184 -1.75 -10.56 6.84
CA ILE A 184 -0.43 -11.06 7.23
C ILE A 184 -0.43 -12.60 7.30
N VAL A 185 -1.44 -13.23 7.90
CA VAL A 185 -1.52 -14.70 7.96
C VAL A 185 -1.66 -15.32 6.56
N VAL A 186 -2.53 -14.78 5.71
CA VAL A 186 -2.80 -15.30 4.36
C VAL A 186 -1.56 -15.23 3.48
N MET A 187 -0.91 -14.08 3.45
CA MET A 187 0.33 -13.88 2.72
C MET A 187 1.47 -14.74 3.30
N PHE A 188 1.49 -14.96 4.63
CA PHE A 188 2.44 -15.86 5.27
C PHE A 188 2.27 -17.30 4.76
N LEU A 189 1.05 -17.82 4.80
CA LEU A 189 0.71 -19.16 4.32
C LEU A 189 0.94 -19.30 2.81
N GLY A 190 0.75 -18.23 2.05
CA GLY A 190 0.98 -18.17 0.60
C GLY A 190 2.45 -18.18 0.20
N ARG A 191 3.39 -18.17 1.16
CA ARG A 191 4.83 -18.01 0.95
C ARG A 191 5.18 -16.75 0.15
N GLN A 192 4.41 -15.68 0.35
CA GLN A 192 4.60 -14.39 -0.33
C GLN A 192 5.74 -13.58 0.29
N PHE A 193 6.81 -14.25 0.76
CA PHE A 193 8.06 -13.67 1.24
C PHE A 193 9.17 -13.68 0.19
N LEU A 194 8.86 -14.23 -0.98
CA LEU A 194 9.82 -14.30 -2.08
C LEU A 194 10.22 -12.87 -2.48
N PRO A 195 11.44 -12.67 -3.04
CA PRO A 195 11.94 -11.33 -3.36
C PRO A 195 11.00 -10.50 -4.24
N SER A 196 10.19 -11.15 -5.08
CA SER A 196 9.20 -10.50 -5.94
C SER A 196 8.00 -9.94 -5.16
N TRP A 197 7.65 -10.55 -4.03
CA TRP A 197 6.53 -10.14 -3.15
C TRP A 197 6.97 -9.18 -2.02
N LEU A 198 8.26 -8.86 -1.91
CA LEU A 198 8.81 -8.09 -0.79
C LEU A 198 8.10 -6.74 -0.59
N THR A 199 7.77 -6.03 -1.67
CA THR A 199 7.05 -4.75 -1.60
C THR A 199 5.64 -4.93 -1.02
N GLY A 200 4.91 -5.96 -1.48
CA GLY A 200 3.60 -6.32 -0.93
C GLY A 200 3.70 -6.69 0.55
N TRP A 201 4.73 -7.44 0.91
CA TRP A 201 4.93 -7.89 2.28
C TRP A 201 5.27 -6.76 3.26
N ILE A 202 6.23 -5.91 2.89
CA ILE A 202 6.62 -4.75 3.70
C ILE A 202 5.47 -3.76 3.82
N SER A 203 4.78 -3.45 2.72
CA SER A 203 3.62 -2.55 2.75
C SER A 203 2.49 -3.09 3.62
N GLY A 204 2.21 -4.40 3.58
CA GLY A 204 1.21 -5.03 4.44
C GLY A 204 1.54 -4.95 5.93
N ILE A 205 2.80 -5.15 6.30
CA ILE A 205 3.26 -4.98 7.69
C ILE A 205 3.10 -3.53 8.14
N PHE A 206 3.58 -2.56 7.35
CA PHE A 206 3.44 -1.15 7.70
C PHE A 206 1.99 -0.68 7.74
N LEU A 207 1.13 -1.19 6.84
CA LEU A 207 -0.30 -0.92 6.87
C LEU A 207 -0.94 -1.44 8.16
N THR A 208 -0.60 -2.68 8.55
CA THR A 208 -1.08 -3.29 9.80
C THR A 208 -0.64 -2.48 11.03
N LEU A 209 0.64 -2.10 11.09
CA LEU A 209 1.17 -1.27 12.17
C LEU A 209 0.50 0.11 12.21
N THR A 210 0.24 0.71 11.05
CA THR A 210 -0.45 2.00 10.94
C THR A 210 -1.91 1.89 11.40
N ALA A 211 -2.61 0.81 11.05
CA ALA A 211 -3.97 0.55 11.51
C ALA A 211 -4.05 0.36 13.03
N ILE A 212 -3.07 -0.34 13.62
CA ILE A 212 -2.94 -0.46 15.08
C ILE A 212 -2.66 0.93 15.70
N GLY A 213 -1.76 1.72 15.11
CA GLY A 213 -1.46 3.09 15.54
C GLY A 213 -2.67 4.03 15.49
N LEU A 214 -3.52 3.89 14.46
CA LEU A 214 -4.80 4.62 14.36
C LEU A 214 -5.73 4.28 15.53
N SER A 215 -5.88 3.00 15.85
CA SER A 215 -6.71 2.59 16.99
C SER A 215 -6.11 3.07 18.32
N TRP A 216 -4.80 2.94 18.50
CA TRP A 216 -4.11 3.40 19.70
C TRP A 216 -4.28 4.92 19.93
N SER A 217 -4.03 5.73 18.91
CA SER A 217 -4.19 7.19 19.00
C SER A 217 -5.63 7.62 19.24
N ALA A 218 -6.62 6.83 18.82
CA ALA A 218 -8.04 7.12 19.07
C ALA A 218 -8.49 6.88 20.51
N ILE A 219 -7.77 6.07 21.31
CA ILE A 219 -8.17 5.71 22.69
C ILE A 219 -8.38 6.94 23.56
N VAL A 220 -7.51 7.95 23.40
CA VAL A 220 -7.59 9.17 24.21
C VAL A 220 -8.58 10.20 23.64
N LEU A 221 -8.97 10.09 22.36
CA LEU A 221 -9.84 11.06 21.69
C LEU A 221 -11.30 10.99 22.19
N THR A 222 -11.73 9.88 22.80
CA THR A 222 -13.05 9.86 23.45
C THR A 222 -13.08 10.64 24.76
N TRP A 223 -11.90 10.86 25.34
CA TRP A 223 -11.70 11.50 26.64
C TRP A 223 -12.52 10.89 27.79
N GLU A 224 -12.81 9.59 27.67
CA GLU A 224 -13.40 8.81 28.75
C GLU A 224 -12.36 8.44 29.81
N GLN A 225 -12.81 8.23 31.05
CA GLN A 225 -11.94 7.90 32.18
C GLN A 225 -11.07 6.65 31.92
N THR A 226 -11.66 5.61 31.33
CA THR A 226 -10.97 4.37 30.98
C THR A 226 -9.89 4.60 29.91
N GLY A 227 -10.21 5.38 28.87
CA GLY A 227 -9.27 5.78 27.82
C GLY A 227 -8.11 6.61 28.36
N PHE A 228 -8.38 7.56 29.25
CA PHE A 228 -7.36 8.39 29.90
C PHE A 228 -6.34 7.55 30.69
N TRP A 229 -6.81 6.68 31.58
CA TRP A 229 -5.91 5.85 32.40
C TRP A 229 -5.13 4.84 31.58
N ARG A 230 -5.77 4.23 30.57
CA ARG A 230 -5.10 3.34 29.64
C ARG A 230 -3.99 4.05 28.89
N PHE A 231 -4.28 5.22 28.31
CA PHE A 231 -3.29 6.00 27.57
C PHE A 231 -2.13 6.44 28.48
N LYS A 232 -2.40 6.80 29.74
CA LYS A 232 -1.37 7.10 30.73
C LYS A 232 -0.43 5.91 31.00
N LEU A 233 -0.98 4.71 31.12
CA LEU A 233 -0.21 3.48 31.29
C LEU A 233 0.64 3.21 30.04
N GLU A 234 0.07 3.32 28.85
CA GLU A 234 0.77 3.08 27.59
C GLU A 234 1.89 4.12 27.35
N LEU A 235 1.68 5.40 27.67
CA LEU A 235 2.73 6.41 27.65
C LEU A 235 3.89 6.10 28.61
N SER A 236 3.60 5.44 29.73
CA SER A 236 4.64 5.02 30.67
C SER A 236 5.51 3.90 30.09
N ILE A 237 4.92 3.02 29.26
CA ILE A 237 5.66 2.01 28.50
C ILE A 237 6.53 2.69 27.43
N VAL A 238 5.99 3.67 26.69
CA VAL A 238 6.79 4.46 25.72
C VAL A 238 7.97 5.14 26.41
N ALA A 239 7.75 5.70 27.60
CA ALA A 239 8.81 6.34 28.38
C ALA A 239 9.92 5.40 28.83
N SER A 240 9.64 4.09 28.94
CA SER A 240 10.64 3.08 29.31
C SER A 240 11.60 2.69 28.18
N ILE A 241 11.36 3.14 26.94
CA ILE A 241 12.27 2.89 25.82
C ILE A 241 13.60 3.59 26.09
N PRO A 242 14.74 2.88 26.12
CA PRO A 242 16.05 3.49 26.36
C PRO A 242 16.37 4.58 25.33
N LEU A 243 17.09 5.61 25.77
CA LEU A 243 17.59 6.75 24.98
C LEU A 243 16.52 7.72 24.44
N VAL A 244 15.41 7.22 23.90
CA VAL A 244 14.41 8.04 23.17
C VAL A 244 13.04 8.13 23.86
N GLY A 245 12.77 7.28 24.86
CA GLY A 245 11.43 7.14 25.44
C GLY A 245 10.88 8.40 26.10
N SER A 246 11.70 9.13 26.87
CA SER A 246 11.29 10.38 27.51
C SER A 246 10.91 11.45 26.49
N ALA A 247 11.76 11.66 25.48
CA ALA A 247 11.50 12.61 24.39
C ALA A 247 10.23 12.23 23.61
N LEU A 248 10.02 10.95 23.30
CA LEU A 248 8.81 10.47 22.63
C LEU A 248 7.56 10.73 23.47
N ARG A 249 7.59 10.41 24.77
CA ARG A 249 6.48 10.71 25.68
C ARG A 249 6.16 12.21 25.68
N ASP A 250 7.17 13.07 25.74
CA ASP A 250 6.96 14.51 25.80
C ASP A 250 6.41 15.06 24.48
N ILE A 251 6.86 14.54 23.33
CA ILE A 251 6.27 14.87 22.03
C ILE A 251 4.80 14.43 21.99
N LEU A 252 4.47 13.22 22.45
CA LEU A 252 3.10 12.71 22.41
C LEU A 252 2.18 13.43 23.40
N SER A 253 2.67 13.74 24.60
CA SER A 253 1.87 14.36 25.67
C SER A 253 1.90 15.89 25.69
N GLY A 254 2.90 16.52 25.06
CA GLY A 254 3.17 17.96 25.14
C GLY A 254 3.83 18.42 26.45
N GLY A 255 4.36 17.48 27.25
CA GLY A 255 5.09 17.76 28.48
C GLY A 255 4.21 17.94 29.72
N GLY A 256 4.75 17.61 30.90
CA GLY A 256 4.10 17.83 32.21
C GLY A 256 2.95 16.86 32.58
N GLY A 257 2.21 16.30 31.61
CA GLY A 257 1.13 15.34 31.84
C GLY A 257 0.11 15.27 30.69
N ILE A 258 -0.92 14.44 30.84
CA ILE A 258 -2.01 14.34 29.86
C ILE A 258 -2.94 15.55 30.01
N SER A 259 -3.09 16.35 28.97
CA SER A 259 -3.93 17.56 28.95
C SER A 259 -4.51 17.87 27.57
N SER A 260 -5.10 19.06 27.36
CA SER A 260 -5.61 19.48 26.05
C SER A 260 -4.54 19.45 24.94
N ILE A 261 -3.28 19.75 25.27
CA ILE A 261 -2.19 19.68 24.28
C ILE A 261 -1.98 18.24 23.79
N THR A 262 -2.11 17.26 24.70
CA THR A 262 -2.02 15.83 24.38
C THR A 262 -3.12 15.41 23.42
N LEU A 263 -4.36 15.86 23.67
CA LEU A 263 -5.49 15.62 22.77
C LEU A 263 -5.23 16.22 21.38
N GLN A 264 -4.70 17.44 21.32
CA GLN A 264 -4.37 18.08 20.05
C GLN A 264 -3.28 17.32 19.29
N HIS A 265 -2.23 16.86 19.97
CA HIS A 265 -1.16 16.05 19.36
C HIS A 265 -1.70 14.71 18.88
N MET A 266 -2.48 13.99 19.68
CA MET A 266 -3.04 12.69 19.29
C MET A 266 -4.06 12.84 18.16
N TYR A 267 -4.89 13.89 18.18
CA TYR A 267 -5.81 14.18 17.09
C TYR A 267 -5.07 14.49 15.79
N THR A 268 -3.98 15.26 15.89
CA THR A 268 -3.14 15.61 14.74
C THR A 268 -2.46 14.37 14.16
N LEU A 269 -1.87 13.55 15.03
CA LEU A 269 -1.23 12.29 14.68
C LEU A 269 -2.23 11.32 14.04
N HIS A 270 -3.41 11.15 14.64
CA HIS A 270 -4.46 10.26 14.15
C HIS A 270 -4.96 10.69 12.77
N SER A 271 -5.38 11.95 12.64
CA SER A 271 -6.16 12.43 11.50
C SER A 271 -5.30 12.83 10.30
N TYR A 272 -4.11 13.39 10.53
CA TYR A 272 -3.29 13.92 9.44
C TYR A 272 -2.07 13.05 9.13
N VAL A 273 -1.49 12.38 10.12
CA VAL A 273 -0.29 11.56 9.88
C VAL A 273 -0.69 10.13 9.58
N LEU A 274 -1.36 9.47 10.53
CA LEU A 274 -1.65 8.05 10.45
C LEU A 274 -2.77 7.74 9.45
N ALA A 275 -3.83 8.56 9.38
CA ALA A 275 -4.92 8.30 8.43
C ALA A 275 -4.45 8.46 6.97
N ILE A 276 -3.66 9.49 6.67
CA ILE A 276 -3.06 9.68 5.34
C ILE A 276 -2.09 8.52 5.02
N ALA A 277 -1.24 8.15 5.98
CA ALA A 277 -0.32 7.03 5.81
C ALA A 277 -1.08 5.71 5.54
N ALA A 278 -2.18 5.44 6.24
CA ALA A 278 -2.97 4.23 6.04
C ALA A 278 -3.56 4.17 4.62
N ILE A 279 -4.10 5.28 4.11
CA ILE A 279 -4.64 5.34 2.74
C ILE A 279 -3.52 5.10 1.72
N LEU A 280 -2.39 5.81 1.83
CA LEU A 280 -1.27 5.63 0.92
C LEU A 280 -0.71 4.21 0.96
N LEU A 281 -0.53 3.64 2.15
CA LEU A 281 -0.05 2.27 2.33
C LEU A 281 -1.04 1.25 1.77
N SER A 282 -2.35 1.45 1.92
CA SER A 282 -3.36 0.55 1.34
C SER A 282 -3.36 0.56 -0.19
N ILE A 283 -3.15 1.72 -0.82
CA ILE A 283 -2.99 1.83 -2.28
C ILE A 283 -1.70 1.13 -2.74
N ILE A 284 -0.58 1.39 -2.07
CA ILE A 284 0.71 0.76 -2.37
C ILE A 284 0.60 -0.75 -2.21
N HIS A 285 -0.02 -1.22 -1.13
CA HIS A 285 -0.18 -2.63 -0.82
C HIS A 285 -1.01 -3.33 -1.91
N LEU A 286 -2.20 -2.81 -2.22
CA LEU A 286 -3.05 -3.36 -3.27
C LEU A 286 -2.35 -3.38 -4.63
N THR A 287 -1.69 -2.28 -5.01
CA THR A 287 -0.97 -2.19 -6.29
C THR A 287 0.16 -3.21 -6.37
N ALA A 288 0.91 -3.39 -5.27
CA ALA A 288 1.99 -4.37 -5.20
C ALA A 288 1.47 -5.81 -5.37
N LEU A 289 0.31 -6.15 -4.77
CA LEU A 289 -0.30 -7.46 -4.94
C LEU A 289 -0.80 -7.68 -6.36
N ILE A 290 -1.50 -6.71 -6.95
CA ILE A 290 -2.01 -6.80 -8.33
C ILE A 290 -0.85 -6.98 -9.33
N PHE A 291 0.19 -6.17 -9.20
CA PHE A 291 1.36 -6.25 -10.07
C PHE A 291 2.03 -7.62 -9.99
N GLN A 292 2.16 -8.13 -8.77
CA GLN A 292 2.79 -9.44 -8.56
C GLN A 292 1.91 -10.60 -9.04
N GLU A 293 0.60 -10.46 -8.93
CA GLU A 293 -0.37 -11.42 -9.45
C GLU A 293 -0.35 -11.47 -10.99
N GLN A 294 -0.25 -10.33 -11.67
CA GLN A 294 -0.11 -10.26 -13.12
C GLN A 294 1.20 -10.88 -13.63
N ASN A 295 2.28 -10.74 -12.86
CA ASN A 295 3.60 -11.27 -13.21
C ASN A 295 3.80 -12.74 -12.78
N TRP A 296 2.87 -13.34 -12.04
CA TRP A 296 2.95 -14.73 -11.64
C TRP A 296 2.61 -15.65 -12.82
N LYS A 297 3.63 -16.30 -13.39
CA LYS A 297 3.45 -17.42 -14.33
C LYS A 297 3.60 -18.72 -13.54
N PRO A 298 2.60 -19.61 -13.51
CA PRO A 298 2.77 -20.92 -12.87
C PRO A 298 3.86 -21.70 -13.62
N GLU A 299 4.95 -22.03 -12.93
CA GLU A 299 5.99 -22.92 -13.43
C GLU A 299 5.34 -24.28 -13.75
N GLY A 300 5.03 -24.55 -15.02
CA GLY A 300 4.44 -25.82 -15.42
C GLY A 300 3.30 -25.76 -16.44
N THR A 301 2.83 -24.60 -16.87
CA THR A 301 1.85 -24.48 -17.98
C THR A 301 2.48 -24.67 -19.38
N ARG A 302 3.44 -25.59 -19.48
CA ARG A 302 3.72 -26.35 -20.71
C ARG A 302 3.36 -27.84 -20.54
N PHE A 303 2.30 -28.17 -19.81
CA PHE A 303 1.59 -29.41 -20.12
C PHE A 303 0.79 -29.17 -21.39
N SER A 304 1.48 -29.31 -22.53
CA SER A 304 0.84 -29.39 -23.84
C SER A 304 -0.12 -30.56 -23.80
N PHE A 305 -1.42 -30.32 -23.89
CA PHE A 305 -2.43 -31.35 -24.13
C PHE A 305 -2.04 -32.21 -25.35
N ALA A 306 -1.33 -31.62 -26.33
CA ALA A 306 -0.81 -32.34 -27.48
C ALA A 306 0.25 -33.40 -27.11
N LYS A 307 0.98 -33.23 -26.00
CA LYS A 307 1.97 -34.23 -25.54
C LYS A 307 1.31 -35.43 -24.86
N LEU A 308 0.20 -35.23 -24.16
CA LEU A 308 -0.62 -36.31 -23.60
C LEU A 308 -1.36 -37.09 -24.69
N CYS A 309 -1.82 -36.41 -25.74
CA CYS A 309 -2.45 -37.08 -26.90
C CYS A 309 -1.42 -37.74 -27.83
N SER A 310 -0.15 -37.32 -27.84
CA SER A 310 0.91 -37.96 -28.64
C SER A 310 1.57 -39.16 -27.98
N GLU A 311 1.42 -39.31 -26.66
CA GLU A 311 1.99 -40.42 -25.88
C GLU A 311 0.93 -41.50 -25.55
N SER A 312 -0.20 -41.56 -26.28
CA SER A 312 -1.05 -42.75 -26.22
C SER A 312 -0.28 -43.92 -26.82
N PRO A 313 -0.10 -45.06 -26.11
CA PRO A 313 0.58 -46.21 -26.67
C PRO A 313 -0.23 -46.69 -27.88
N SER A 314 0.36 -46.67 -29.06
CA SER A 314 -0.14 -47.43 -30.18
C SER A 314 -0.10 -48.91 -29.77
N HIS A 315 -1.27 -49.49 -29.54
CA HIS A 315 -1.43 -50.94 -29.58
C HIS A 315 -1.10 -51.38 -31.01
N GLU A 316 0.16 -51.73 -31.24
CA GLU A 316 0.57 -52.58 -32.36
C GLU A 316 0.68 -54.01 -31.86
N ASP A 317 0.01 -54.87 -32.61
CA ASP A 317 -0.15 -56.30 -32.44
C ASP A 317 1.18 -57.04 -32.26
N SER A 318 1.20 -57.96 -31.28
CA SER A 318 2.05 -59.15 -31.35
C SER A 318 1.15 -60.38 -31.34
N ALA A 319 0.62 -60.72 -32.51
CA ALA A 319 0.21 -62.06 -32.84
C ALA A 319 1.46 -62.93 -33.00
N SER A 320 1.72 -63.78 -32.00
CA SER A 320 2.58 -64.96 -32.16
C SER A 320 2.16 -66.01 -31.15
N ILE A 321 1.31 -66.94 -31.61
CA ILE A 321 1.34 -68.42 -31.48
C ILE A 321 0.10 -68.94 -32.21
#